data_AF-X1UU37-F1
#
_entry.id   AF-X1UU37-F1
#
_cell.length_a   1.000
_cell.length_b   1.000
_cell.length_c   1.000
_cell.angle_alpha   90.00
_cell.angle_beta   90.00
_cell.angle_gamma   90.00
#
_symmetry.space_group_name_H-M   'P 1'
#
loop_
_entity.id
_entity.type
_entity.pdbx_description
1 polymer ?
#
loop_
_entity_poly.entity_id
_entity_poly.type
_entity_poly.pdbx_seq_one_letter_code
_entity_poly.pdbx_strand_id
1 'polypeptide(L)'
;VRAAQACYDGAMAFEAPFISGKDSLNNEFACEDGTRISIPSTLLISAISIVDDINKCVTMDAKKASNLLFIVGETKNELGGSHYYKINDQVGANVPKLDLGTAPKIAKKISDAISQGLVVSCHDCSEGGLAVALAEMAFAGG
;
A
#
# COMPACT_ATOMS: atom_id res chain seq x y z
N VAL A 1 -8.04 -18.27 6.93
CA VAL A 1 -7.09 -19.24 6.31
C VAL A 1 -6.40 -18.67 5.07
N ARG A 2 -7.11 -18.36 3.96
CA ARG A 2 -6.48 -17.86 2.72
C ARG A 2 -5.63 -16.60 2.91
N ALA A 3 -6.11 -15.63 3.69
CA ALA A 3 -5.33 -14.43 4.00
C ALA A 3 -4.00 -14.77 4.72
N ALA A 4 -4.02 -15.71 5.67
CA ALA A 4 -2.81 -16.14 6.36
C ALA A 4 -1.81 -16.86 5.43
N GLN A 5 -2.31 -17.66 4.47
CA GLN A 5 -1.47 -18.26 3.43
C GLN A 5 -0.83 -17.18 2.54
N ALA A 6 -1.60 -16.18 2.11
CA ALA A 6 -1.07 -15.07 1.34
C ALA A 6 -0.02 -14.25 2.13
N CYS A 7 -0.21 -14.08 3.45
CA CYS A 7 0.81 -13.50 4.32
C CYS A 7 2.09 -14.35 4.34
N TYR A 8 1.98 -15.68 4.44
CA TYR A 8 3.14 -16.57 4.37
C TYR A 8 3.88 -16.41 3.03
N ASP A 9 3.15 -16.47 1.91
CA ASP A 9 3.74 -16.33 0.57
C ASP A 9 4.44 -14.96 0.40
N GLY A 10 3.80 -13.90 0.90
CA GLY A 10 4.37 -12.55 0.93
C GLY A 10 5.62 -12.43 1.79
N ALA A 11 5.61 -12.97 3.01
CA ALA A 11 6.76 -12.97 3.91
C ALA A 11 7.97 -13.69 3.30
N MET A 12 7.72 -14.81 2.60
CA MET A 12 8.77 -15.54 1.89
C MET A 12 9.32 -14.74 0.69
N ALA A 13 8.45 -14.10 -0.09
CA ALA A 13 8.87 -13.35 -1.28
C ALA A 13 9.61 -12.05 -0.95
N PHE A 14 9.19 -11.35 0.11
CA PHE A 14 9.82 -10.10 0.57
C PHE A 14 10.97 -10.34 1.55
N GLU A 15 11.23 -11.59 1.93
CA GLU A 15 12.21 -11.97 2.97
C GLU A 15 11.98 -11.20 4.29
N ALA A 16 10.71 -10.95 4.61
CA ALA A 16 10.26 -10.12 5.72
C ALA A 16 9.34 -10.93 6.65
N PRO A 17 9.88 -11.52 7.74
CA PRO A 17 9.10 -12.41 8.60
C PRO A 17 8.09 -11.64 9.47
N PHE A 18 6.93 -12.26 9.71
CA PHE A 18 6.01 -11.82 10.76
C PHE A 18 6.53 -12.27 12.12
N ILE A 19 7.03 -11.33 12.94
CA ILE A 19 7.59 -11.61 14.27
C ILE A 19 6.58 -11.46 15.41
N SER A 20 5.42 -10.85 15.15
CA SER A 20 4.35 -10.60 16.12
C SER A 20 3.02 -10.43 15.40
N GLY A 21 1.90 -10.64 16.11
CA GLY A 21 0.56 -10.48 15.56
C GLY A 21 -0.54 -10.62 16.62
N LYS A 22 -1.75 -10.19 16.27
CA LYS A 22 -2.97 -10.34 17.07
C LYS A 22 -4.14 -10.67 16.14
N ASP A 23 -5.04 -11.53 16.59
CA ASP A 23 -6.34 -11.74 16.00
C ASP A 23 -7.48 -11.21 16.89
N SER A 24 -8.54 -10.72 16.25
CA SER A 24 -9.82 -10.38 16.88
C SER A 24 -10.89 -11.03 16.03
N LEU A 25 -11.53 -12.07 16.54
CA LEU A 25 -12.40 -12.95 15.75
C LEU A 25 -13.90 -12.67 15.93
N ASN A 26 -14.29 -12.01 17.03
CA ASN A 26 -15.69 -11.72 17.35
C ASN A 26 -16.07 -10.29 16.95
N ASN A 27 -15.86 -9.94 15.68
CA ASN A 27 -16.21 -8.61 15.18
C ASN A 27 -17.61 -8.58 14.55
N GLU A 28 -18.57 -9.12 15.30
CA GLU A 28 -20.00 -9.04 14.99
C GLU A 28 -20.77 -8.51 16.20
N PHE A 29 -21.80 -7.72 15.93
CA PHE A 29 -22.72 -7.19 16.92
C PHE A 29 -24.13 -7.63 16.60
N ALA A 30 -24.82 -8.25 17.56
CA ALA A 30 -26.23 -8.58 17.44
C ALA A 30 -27.06 -7.49 18.12
N CYS A 31 -27.88 -6.81 17.33
CA CYS A 31 -28.86 -5.84 17.80
C CYS A 31 -30.05 -6.53 18.48
N GLU A 32 -30.76 -5.80 19.34
CA GLU A 32 -31.95 -6.31 20.07
C GLU A 32 -33.10 -6.71 19.12
N ASP A 33 -33.16 -6.11 17.93
CA ASP A 33 -34.13 -6.42 16.88
C ASP A 33 -33.79 -7.70 16.08
N GLY A 34 -32.68 -8.37 16.41
CA GLY A 34 -32.19 -9.56 15.73
C GLY A 34 -31.27 -9.27 14.53
N THR A 35 -31.03 -8.01 14.18
CA THR A 35 -30.09 -7.62 13.12
C THR A 35 -28.65 -7.94 13.55
N ARG A 36 -27.84 -8.50 12.65
CA ARG A 36 -26.39 -8.67 12.86
C ARG A 36 -25.59 -7.68 12.03
N ILE A 37 -24.71 -6.96 12.69
CA ILE A 37 -23.74 -6.05 12.07
C ILE A 37 -22.38 -6.74 12.12
N SER A 38 -21.77 -6.99 10.97
CA SER A 38 -20.43 -7.58 10.87
C SER A 38 -19.50 -6.58 10.20
N ILE A 39 -18.29 -6.42 10.74
CA ILE A 39 -17.27 -5.62 10.05
C ILE A 39 -16.68 -6.43 8.89
N PRO A 40 -16.23 -5.76 7.82
CA PRO A 40 -15.44 -6.42 6.78
C PRO A 40 -14.23 -7.15 7.36
N SER A 41 -13.80 -8.22 6.70
CA SER A 41 -12.54 -8.88 7.05
C SER A 41 -11.38 -7.88 6.88
N THR A 42 -10.77 -7.49 7.99
CA THR A 42 -9.69 -6.51 8.01
C THR A 42 -8.36 -7.20 8.33
N LEU A 43 -7.35 -6.92 7.50
CA LEU A 43 -5.97 -7.30 7.74
C LEU A 43 -5.15 -6.03 7.86
N LEU A 44 -4.44 -5.87 8.98
CA LEU A 44 -3.51 -4.77 9.20
C LEU A 44 -2.11 -5.34 9.31
N ILE A 45 -1.19 -4.83 8.48
CA ILE A 45 0.22 -5.20 8.48
C ILE A 45 1.03 -3.95 8.89
N SER A 46 1.91 -4.10 9.86
CA SER A 46 2.88 -3.09 10.24
C SER A 46 4.28 -3.62 9.94
N ALA A 47 5.09 -2.82 9.25
CA ALA A 47 6.47 -3.15 8.93
C ALA A 47 7.43 -2.28 9.74
N ILE A 48 8.55 -2.87 10.16
CA ILE A 48 9.66 -2.17 10.82
C ILE A 48 10.97 -2.56 10.14
N SER A 49 11.90 -1.62 10.02
CA SER A 49 13.24 -1.88 9.48
C SER A 49 14.26 -0.93 10.11
N ILE A 50 15.53 -1.27 9.98
CA ILE A 50 16.64 -0.40 10.38
C ILE A 50 16.92 0.57 9.22
N VAL A 51 17.03 1.85 9.54
CA VAL A 51 17.47 2.88 8.61
C VAL A 51 18.92 3.22 8.96
N ASP A 52 19.85 2.92 8.05
CA ASP A 52 21.29 3.14 8.28
C ASP A 52 21.64 4.62 8.43
N ASP A 53 20.99 5.49 7.66
CA ASP A 53 21.18 6.94 7.70
C ASP A 53 19.85 7.65 7.50
N ILE A 54 19.33 8.24 8.58
CA ILE A 54 18.06 8.96 8.60
C ILE A 54 18.05 10.19 7.68
N ASN A 55 19.23 10.75 7.35
CA ASN A 55 19.33 11.93 6.49
C ASN A 55 19.07 11.60 5.03
N LYS A 56 19.03 10.31 4.67
CA LYS A 56 18.69 9.84 3.32
C LYS A 56 17.20 9.55 3.14
N CYS A 57 16.40 9.63 4.19
CA CYS A 57 14.96 9.49 4.09
C CYS A 57 14.37 10.60 3.22
N VAL A 58 13.44 10.25 2.35
CA VAL A 58 12.71 11.18 1.49
C VAL A 58 11.25 11.22 1.90
N THR A 59 10.61 12.36 1.66
CA THR A 59 9.18 12.59 1.88
C THR A 59 8.45 12.68 0.54
N MET A 60 7.12 12.67 0.57
CA MET A 60 6.29 12.65 -0.65
C MET A 60 6.25 13.98 -1.42
N ASP A 61 6.55 15.11 -0.77
CA ASP A 61 6.35 16.44 -1.36
C ASP A 61 7.18 16.69 -2.61
N ALA A 62 6.57 17.34 -3.60
CA ALA A 62 7.26 17.78 -4.80
C ALA A 62 8.31 18.86 -4.45
N LYS A 63 9.59 18.56 -4.70
CA LYS A 63 10.70 19.37 -4.16
C LYS A 63 11.01 20.64 -4.95
N LYS A 64 11.02 20.56 -6.28
CA LYS A 64 11.28 21.71 -7.15
C LYS A 64 10.81 21.47 -8.57
N ALA A 65 10.58 22.57 -9.28
CA ALA A 65 10.43 22.57 -10.72
C ALA A 65 11.66 21.91 -11.40
N SER A 66 11.42 21.31 -12.57
CA SER A 66 12.41 20.58 -13.36
C SER A 66 12.88 19.25 -12.78
N ASN A 67 12.40 18.81 -11.61
CA ASN A 67 12.53 17.40 -11.25
C ASN A 67 11.71 16.54 -12.19
N LEU A 68 12.29 15.43 -12.63
CA LEU A 68 11.60 14.44 -13.43
C LEU A 68 10.70 13.60 -12.52
N LEU A 69 9.46 13.41 -12.96
CA LEU A 69 8.48 12.58 -12.28
C LEU A 69 8.35 11.24 -13.01
N PHE A 70 8.45 10.15 -12.27
CA PHE A 70 8.36 8.79 -12.79
C PHE A 70 7.27 8.03 -12.07
N ILE A 71 6.58 7.16 -12.81
CA ILE A 71 5.68 6.16 -12.25
C ILE A 71 6.44 4.83 -12.31
N VAL A 72 6.52 4.13 -11.18
CA VAL A 72 7.23 2.86 -11.08
C VAL A 72 6.21 1.73 -10.91
N GLY A 73 6.23 0.76 -11.82
CA GLY A 73 5.32 -0.38 -11.83
C GLY A 73 4.34 -0.33 -13.00
N GLU A 74 3.36 -1.25 -12.97
CA GLU A 74 2.35 -1.39 -14.02
C GLU A 74 0.95 -1.26 -13.43
N THR A 75 0.11 -0.44 -14.07
CA THR A 75 -1.31 -0.34 -13.75
C THR A 75 -2.10 -1.26 -14.68
N LYS A 76 -2.88 -2.18 -14.10
CA LYS A 76 -3.76 -3.10 -14.83
C LYS A 76 -5.22 -2.66 -14.69
N ASN A 77 -6.12 -3.28 -15.46
CA ASN A 77 -7.56 -3.03 -15.36
C ASN A 77 -8.16 -3.67 -14.08
N GLU A 78 -7.72 -3.21 -12.91
CA GLU A 78 -7.90 -3.85 -11.61
C GLU A 78 -8.46 -2.86 -10.57
N LEU A 79 -9.57 -2.18 -10.88
CA LEU A 79 -10.17 -1.16 -9.99
C LEU A 79 -11.13 -1.72 -8.92
N GLY A 80 -11.33 -3.03 -8.84
CA GLY A 80 -12.19 -3.66 -7.84
C GLY A 80 -11.77 -3.33 -6.41
N GLY A 81 -12.73 -2.95 -5.57
CA GLY A 81 -12.50 -2.50 -4.19
C GLY A 81 -11.91 -1.09 -4.07
N SER A 82 -11.72 -0.36 -5.17
CA SER A 82 -11.13 0.98 -5.14
C SER A 82 -12.09 2.06 -4.61
N HIS A 83 -11.51 3.16 -4.15
CA HIS A 83 -12.25 4.37 -3.81
C HIS A 83 -13.08 4.92 -4.98
N TYR A 84 -12.61 4.74 -6.22
CA TYR A 84 -13.36 5.16 -7.41
C TYR A 84 -14.71 4.42 -7.51
N TYR A 85 -14.73 3.09 -7.37
CA TYR A 85 -16.01 2.38 -7.39
C TYR A 85 -16.86 2.68 -6.16
N LYS A 86 -16.24 2.85 -4.98
CA LYS A 86 -16.94 3.20 -3.74
C LYS A 86 -17.77 4.47 -3.88
N ILE A 87 -17.24 5.54 -4.49
CA ILE A 87 -18.00 6.80 -4.70
C ILE A 87 -19.07 6.71 -5.79
N ASN A 88 -19.07 5.62 -6.56
CA ASN A 88 -20.07 5.31 -7.58
C ASN A 88 -21.06 4.21 -7.11
N ASP A 89 -21.11 3.94 -5.81
CA ASP A 89 -21.94 2.87 -5.20
C ASP A 89 -21.72 1.49 -5.84
N GLN A 90 -20.47 1.24 -6.27
CA GLN A 90 -20.02 0.00 -6.88
C GLN A 90 -18.88 -0.63 -6.09
N VAL A 91 -18.70 -1.94 -6.25
CA VAL A 91 -17.53 -2.66 -5.70
C VAL A 91 -16.52 -2.99 -6.79
N GLY A 92 -16.97 -3.33 -7.99
CA GLY A 92 -16.12 -3.86 -9.06
C GLY A 92 -15.69 -5.31 -8.82
N ALA A 93 -15.28 -6.00 -9.89
CA ALA A 93 -15.00 -7.44 -9.84
C ALA A 93 -13.51 -7.80 -9.88
N ASN A 94 -12.68 -6.98 -10.55
CA ASN A 94 -11.25 -7.29 -10.73
C ASN A 94 -10.40 -6.47 -9.76
N VAL A 95 -9.94 -7.11 -8.68
CA VAL A 95 -9.11 -6.47 -7.64
C VAL A 95 -7.64 -6.47 -8.03
N PRO A 96 -6.82 -5.51 -7.51
CA PRO A 96 -5.38 -5.51 -7.70
C PRO A 96 -4.73 -6.82 -7.27
N LYS A 97 -3.80 -7.35 -8.08
CA LYS A 97 -3.04 -8.56 -7.76
C LYS A 97 -1.56 -8.26 -7.57
N LEU A 98 -1.04 -8.67 -6.42
CA LEU A 98 0.38 -8.58 -6.11
C LEU A 98 1.17 -9.64 -6.88
N ASP A 99 2.16 -9.21 -7.66
CA ASP A 99 3.14 -10.10 -8.27
C ASP A 99 4.36 -10.25 -7.35
N LEU A 100 4.46 -11.41 -6.71
CA LEU A 100 5.53 -11.73 -5.77
C LEU A 100 6.91 -11.89 -6.45
N GLY A 101 6.97 -12.00 -7.78
CA GLY A 101 8.23 -12.08 -8.53
C GLY A 101 8.84 -10.73 -8.87
N THR A 102 8.03 -9.66 -8.91
CA THR A 102 8.45 -8.31 -9.31
C THR A 102 8.38 -7.30 -8.17
N ALA A 103 7.36 -7.36 -7.31
CA ALA A 103 7.15 -6.36 -6.26
C ALA A 103 8.33 -6.24 -5.27
N PRO A 104 8.93 -7.34 -4.73
CA PRO A 104 10.11 -7.24 -3.87
C PRO A 104 11.31 -6.58 -4.57
N LYS A 105 11.48 -6.86 -5.87
CA LYS A 105 12.58 -6.28 -6.67
C LYS A 105 12.39 -4.78 -6.89
N ILE A 106 11.15 -4.34 -7.11
CA ILE A 106 10.82 -2.92 -7.25
C ILE A 106 11.09 -2.20 -5.92
N ALA A 107 10.59 -2.73 -4.80
CA ALA A 107 10.81 -2.15 -3.48
C ALA A 107 12.31 -2.01 -3.15
N LYS A 108 13.10 -3.06 -3.43
CA LYS A 108 14.55 -3.04 -3.25
C LYS A 108 15.23 -1.98 -4.12
N LYS A 109 14.89 -1.90 -5.41
CA LYS A 109 15.46 -0.91 -6.34
C LYS A 109 15.12 0.53 -5.95
N ILE A 110 13.90 0.79 -5.48
CA ILE A 110 13.50 2.12 -4.99
C ILE A 110 14.33 2.47 -3.75
N SER A 111 14.43 1.56 -2.78
CA SER A 111 15.25 1.74 -1.58
C SER A 111 16.71 2.03 -1.95
N ASP A 112 17.31 1.27 -2.86
CA ASP A 112 18.69 1.47 -3.30
C ASP A 112 18.88 2.83 -4.00
N ALA A 113 17.92 3.27 -4.81
CA ALA A 113 17.97 4.57 -5.48
C ALA A 113 17.86 5.75 -4.49
N ILE A 114 17.02 5.61 -3.47
CA ILE A 114 16.92 6.57 -2.34
C ILE A 114 18.25 6.60 -1.57
N SER A 115 18.82 5.45 -1.22
CA SER A 115 20.10 5.37 -0.49
C SER A 115 21.30 5.96 -1.26
N GLN A 116 21.22 5.98 -2.60
CA GLN A 116 22.21 6.60 -3.50
C GLN A 116 21.96 8.11 -3.72
N GLY A 117 20.87 8.68 -3.19
CA GLY A 117 20.52 10.09 -3.37
C GLY A 117 19.99 10.42 -4.78
N LEU A 118 19.56 9.42 -5.54
CA LEU A 118 19.00 9.60 -6.89
C LEU A 118 17.53 10.04 -6.86
N VAL A 119 16.83 9.73 -5.78
CA VAL A 119 15.42 10.06 -5.55
C VAL A 119 15.36 11.16 -4.50
N VAL A 120 14.65 12.24 -4.80
CA VAL A 120 14.50 13.40 -3.89
C VAL A 120 13.13 13.44 -3.20
N SER A 121 12.14 12.75 -3.76
CA SER A 121 10.82 12.52 -3.18
C SER A 121 10.25 11.20 -3.69
N CYS A 122 9.45 10.54 -2.87
CA CYS A 122 8.79 9.29 -3.23
C CYS A 122 7.43 9.21 -2.54
N HIS A 123 6.39 8.83 -3.28
CA HIS A 123 5.05 8.63 -2.76
C HIS A 123 4.43 7.37 -3.35
N ASP A 124 3.71 6.61 -2.55
CA ASP A 124 3.06 5.37 -3.00
C ASP A 124 1.70 5.67 -3.66
N CYS A 125 1.29 4.77 -4.56
CA CYS A 125 -0.05 4.81 -5.14
C CYS A 125 -0.95 3.84 -4.36
N SER A 126 -1.71 4.36 -3.40
CA SER A 126 -2.64 3.59 -2.57
C SER A 126 -4.10 3.97 -2.82
N GLU A 127 -4.82 4.45 -1.80
CA GLU A 127 -6.23 4.80 -1.92
C GLU A 127 -6.42 5.98 -2.87
N GLY A 128 -7.39 5.87 -3.78
CA GLY A 128 -7.60 6.87 -4.85
C GLY A 128 -6.60 6.81 -6.00
N GLY A 129 -5.55 5.99 -5.89
CA GLY A 129 -4.60 5.69 -6.95
C GLY A 129 -3.75 6.89 -7.37
N LEU A 130 -3.26 6.84 -8.61
CA LEU A 130 -2.30 7.81 -9.15
C LEU A 130 -2.78 9.27 -9.04
N ALA A 131 -4.07 9.53 -9.29
CA ALA A 131 -4.61 10.89 -9.25
C ALA A 131 -4.50 11.50 -7.84
N VAL A 132 -4.81 10.72 -6.80
CA VAL A 132 -4.71 11.17 -5.40
C VAL A 132 -3.26 11.29 -4.98
N ALA A 133 -2.42 10.30 -5.31
CA ALA A 133 -0.99 10.36 -4.99
C ALA A 133 -0.34 11.63 -5.57
N LEU A 134 -0.61 11.96 -6.84
CA LEU A 134 -0.09 13.18 -7.47
C LEU A 134 -0.61 14.47 -6.81
N ALA A 135 -1.89 14.50 -6.43
CA ALA A 135 -2.47 15.64 -5.73
C ALA A 135 -1.82 15.83 -4.34
N GLU A 136 -1.63 14.75 -3.58
CA GLU A 136 -0.96 14.78 -2.27
C GLU A 136 0.49 15.26 -2.38
N MET A 137 1.25 14.76 -3.36
CA MET A 137 2.60 15.25 -3.64
C MET A 137 2.63 16.75 -3.93
N ALA A 138 1.66 17.25 -4.71
CA ALA A 138 1.55 18.66 -5.07
C ALA A 138 1.17 19.52 -3.85
N PHE A 139 0.14 19.13 -3.09
CA PHE A 139 -0.29 19.87 -1.90
C PHE A 139 0.80 19.94 -0.84
N ALA A 140 1.59 18.88 -0.68
CA ALA A 140 2.70 18.88 0.26
C ALA A 140 3.90 19.71 -0.22
N GLY A 141 4.05 19.93 -1.54
CA GLY A 141 5.13 20.70 -2.15
C GLY A 141 4.91 22.22 -2.21
N GLY A 142 3.65 22.68 -2.18
CA GLY A 142 3.28 24.10 -2.24
C GLY A 142 2.89 24.59 -3.63
#